data_AF-A0A2N1TEC6-F1
#
_entry.id   AF-A0A2N1TEC6-F1
#
_cell.length_a   1.000
_cell.length_b   1.000
_cell.length_c   1.000
_cell.angle_alpha   90.00
_cell.angle_beta   90.00
_cell.angle_gamma   90.00
#
_symmetry.space_group_name_H-M   'P 1'
#
loop_
_entity.id
_entity.type
_entity.pdbx_description
1 polymer ?
#
loop_
_entity_poly.entity_id
_entity_poly.type
_entity_poly.pdbx_seq_one_letter_code
_entity_poly.pdbx_strand_id
1 'polypeptide(L)'
;MAARPDTEKPPLTADPDRIYNAGLAEEHFDFIDGTVRLLACSSPRHIFLAGRDWALFDHAAGLQALIKLRSTEFLYQAGIYWKTFDAAIALTGLIDVSGNDPEYLYRAGRFWHTFDYKKGLHALASLKIPRFIYYAGKEWKTFGYREGSSALIAMGDPEFIFYAGAHWKDFDYDAGFEKLLESGNCEYIFKAGTLWRRFDYTRAWLKLEAAAVDGIEWRGRALEQDRWRRAIRQIWDGMKIIP
;
A
#
# COMPACT_ATOMS: atom_id res chain seq x y z
N MET A 1 49.31 -33.82 41.95
CA MET A 1 48.61 -33.82 40.65
C MET A 1 47.29 -33.09 40.85
N ALA A 2 47.22 -31.83 40.44
CA ALA A 2 46.04 -30.98 40.63
C ALA A 2 44.96 -31.32 39.58
N ALA A 3 43.73 -31.50 40.03
CA ALA A 3 42.56 -31.69 39.20
C ALA A 3 42.34 -30.46 38.32
N ARG A 4 42.11 -30.68 37.02
CA ARG A 4 41.74 -29.63 36.07
C ARG A 4 40.32 -29.14 36.42
N PRO A 5 40.06 -27.83 36.45
CA PRO A 5 38.72 -27.32 36.68
C PRO A 5 37.82 -27.69 35.50
N ASP A 6 36.59 -28.09 35.83
CA ASP A 6 35.48 -28.23 34.90
C ASP A 6 35.42 -26.99 34.01
N THR A 7 35.67 -27.19 32.72
CA THR A 7 35.37 -26.20 31.70
C THR A 7 33.86 -26.07 31.66
N GLU A 8 33.35 -24.98 32.25
CA GLU A 8 31.99 -24.50 32.02
C GLU A 8 31.67 -24.64 30.53
N LYS A 9 30.63 -25.42 30.22
CA LYS A 9 30.05 -25.42 28.88
C LYS A 9 29.77 -23.96 28.53
N PRO A 10 30.21 -23.47 27.36
CA PRO A 10 29.87 -22.12 26.93
C PRO A 10 28.35 -21.93 27.01
N PRO A 11 27.86 -20.74 27.40
CA PRO A 11 26.42 -20.48 27.41
C PRO A 11 25.89 -20.85 26.04
N LEU A 12 24.86 -21.70 26.00
CA LEU A 12 24.17 -22.09 24.78
C LEU A 12 23.98 -20.82 23.95
N THR A 13 24.73 -20.69 22.85
CA THR A 13 24.40 -19.72 21.81
C THR A 13 22.94 -19.96 21.52
N ALA A 14 22.12 -18.94 21.81
CA ALA A 14 20.67 -19.03 21.81
C ALA A 14 20.23 -19.22 20.36
N ASP A 15 20.26 -20.48 19.93
CA ASP A 15 19.81 -20.92 18.62
C ASP A 15 18.28 -20.80 18.61
N PRO A 16 17.72 -19.88 17.82
CA PRO A 16 16.29 -19.62 17.82
C PRO A 16 15.49 -20.84 17.35
N ASP A 17 16.05 -21.70 16.49
CA ASP A 17 15.39 -22.94 16.06
C ASP A 17 15.25 -23.91 17.24
N ARG A 18 16.29 -24.05 18.08
CA ARG A 18 16.23 -24.90 19.28
C ARG A 18 15.21 -24.40 20.30
N ILE A 19 15.18 -23.08 20.55
CA ILE A 19 14.23 -22.49 21.49
C ILE A 19 12.79 -22.65 20.96
N TYR A 20 12.57 -22.33 19.68
CA TYR A 20 11.29 -22.48 19.03
C TYR A 20 10.77 -23.93 19.09
N ASN A 21 11.60 -24.90 18.72
CA ASN A 21 11.23 -26.32 18.72
C ASN A 21 11.00 -26.86 20.15
N ALA A 22 11.72 -26.36 21.15
CA ALA A 22 11.46 -26.71 22.55
C ALA A 22 10.06 -26.27 23.00
N GLY A 23 9.60 -25.09 22.56
CA GLY A 23 8.25 -24.62 22.84
C GLY A 23 7.14 -25.42 22.14
N LEU A 24 7.44 -26.07 21.00
CA LEU A 24 6.51 -26.99 20.33
C LEU A 24 6.42 -28.37 20.99
N ALA A 25 7.46 -28.80 21.70
CA ALA A 25 7.47 -30.10 22.38
C ALA A 25 6.61 -30.09 23.66
N GLU A 26 6.30 -28.91 24.20
CA GLU A 26 5.42 -28.61 25.35
C GLU A 26 5.77 -29.25 26.70
N GLU A 27 6.56 -30.33 26.76
CA GLU A 27 6.91 -31.01 28.01
C GLU A 27 7.90 -30.17 28.84
N HIS A 28 7.38 -29.59 29.94
CA HIS A 28 8.12 -28.73 30.88
C HIS A 28 8.72 -27.45 30.28
N PHE A 29 8.23 -26.97 29.12
CA PHE A 29 8.71 -25.72 28.54
C PHE A 29 8.18 -24.50 29.31
N ASP A 30 9.09 -23.70 29.86
CA ASP A 30 8.76 -22.40 30.43
C ASP A 30 8.58 -21.37 29.30
N PHE A 31 7.33 -21.08 28.94
CA PHE A 31 7.00 -20.13 27.88
C PHE A 31 7.42 -18.70 28.19
N ILE A 32 7.56 -18.32 29.46
CA ILE A 32 7.98 -16.97 29.85
C ILE A 32 9.47 -16.82 29.57
N ASP A 33 10.31 -17.72 30.12
CA ASP A 33 11.76 -17.73 29.84
C ASP A 33 12.04 -17.97 28.35
N GLY A 34 11.31 -18.91 27.75
CA GLY A 34 11.40 -19.25 26.34
C GLY A 34 11.14 -18.05 25.44
N THR A 35 10.11 -17.24 25.74
CA THR A 35 9.81 -16.01 25.01
C THR A 35 10.95 -15.02 25.15
N VAL A 36 11.41 -14.72 26.37
CA VAL A 36 12.52 -13.77 26.61
C VAL A 36 13.77 -14.16 25.82
N ARG A 37 14.14 -15.44 25.86
CA ARG A 37 15.31 -15.96 25.13
C ARG A 37 15.12 -15.89 23.62
N LEU A 38 13.94 -16.22 23.11
CA LEU A 38 13.64 -16.15 21.68
C LEU A 38 13.69 -14.70 21.16
N LEU A 39 13.14 -13.74 21.92
CA LEU A 39 13.18 -12.32 21.56
C LEU A 39 14.63 -11.80 21.54
N ALA A 40 15.49 -12.29 22.44
CA ALA A 40 16.91 -11.92 22.46
C ALA A 40 17.67 -12.37 21.20
N CYS A 41 17.23 -13.46 20.54
CA CYS A 41 17.80 -13.91 19.26
C CYS A 41 17.53 -12.95 18.10
N SER A 42 16.64 -11.96 18.25
CA SER A 42 16.36 -10.93 17.23
C SER A 42 16.00 -11.50 15.85
N SER A 43 15.30 -12.65 15.83
CA SER A 43 14.89 -13.33 14.59
C SER A 43 13.40 -13.11 14.32
N PRO A 44 12.99 -12.20 13.41
CA PRO A 44 11.58 -11.90 13.15
C PRO A 44 10.75 -13.13 12.80
N ARG A 45 11.33 -14.04 12.01
CA ARG A 45 10.69 -15.32 11.63
C ARG A 45 10.33 -16.14 12.86
N HIS A 46 11.25 -16.33 13.79
CA HIS A 46 11.00 -17.17 14.97
C HIS A 46 10.05 -16.49 15.95
N ILE A 47 10.13 -15.18 16.12
CA ILE A 47 9.18 -14.39 16.91
C ILE A 47 7.75 -14.58 16.35
N PHE A 48 7.61 -14.47 15.02
CA PHE A 48 6.33 -14.70 14.35
C PHE A 48 5.82 -16.13 14.55
N LEU A 49 6.67 -17.13 14.31
CA LEU A 49 6.30 -18.55 14.45
C LEU A 49 5.88 -18.89 15.88
N ALA A 50 6.62 -18.43 16.89
CA ALA A 50 6.26 -18.64 18.29
C ALA A 50 4.89 -18.01 18.62
N GLY A 51 4.63 -16.77 18.18
CA GLY A 51 3.31 -16.15 18.38
C GLY A 51 2.16 -16.82 17.65
N ARG A 52 2.44 -17.60 16.61
CA ARG A 52 1.44 -18.40 15.88
C ARG A 52 1.22 -19.76 16.56
N ASP A 53 2.30 -20.44 16.93
CA ASP A 53 2.30 -21.88 17.18
C ASP A 53 2.39 -22.25 18.67
N TRP A 54 3.02 -21.43 19.52
CA TRP A 54 3.15 -21.73 20.95
C TRP A 54 1.81 -21.61 21.69
N ALA A 55 1.61 -22.48 22.69
CA ALA A 55 0.42 -22.47 23.53
C ALA A 55 0.28 -21.16 24.33
N LEU A 56 1.40 -20.67 24.88
CA LEU A 56 1.51 -19.38 25.55
C LEU A 56 2.63 -18.56 24.91
N PHE A 57 2.30 -17.36 24.45
CA PHE A 57 3.26 -16.42 23.91
C PHE A 57 2.84 -15.01 24.30
N ASP A 58 3.79 -14.17 24.69
CA ASP A 58 3.53 -12.75 24.92
C ASP A 58 3.46 -12.01 23.57
N HIS A 59 2.26 -11.96 22.98
CA HIS A 59 2.02 -11.26 21.71
C HIS A 59 2.37 -9.77 21.79
N ALA A 60 2.24 -9.13 22.96
CA ALA A 60 2.58 -7.71 23.09
C ALA A 60 4.10 -7.52 23.01
N ALA A 61 4.88 -8.31 23.75
CA ALA A 61 6.34 -8.27 23.67
C ALA A 61 6.85 -8.69 22.28
N GLY A 62 6.26 -9.72 21.69
CA GLY A 62 6.56 -10.15 20.31
C GLY A 62 6.29 -9.06 19.29
N LEU A 63 5.15 -8.39 19.37
CA LEU A 63 4.80 -7.28 18.47
C LEU A 63 5.82 -6.14 18.59
N GLN A 64 6.15 -5.73 19.81
CA GLN A 64 7.16 -4.67 20.04
C GLN A 64 8.53 -5.07 19.49
N ALA A 65 8.92 -6.34 19.64
CA ALA A 65 10.16 -6.85 19.07
C ALA A 65 10.15 -6.78 17.53
N LEU A 66 9.05 -7.18 16.87
CA LEU A 66 8.92 -7.06 15.41
C LEU A 66 8.99 -5.61 14.92
N ILE A 67 8.38 -4.66 15.65
CA ILE A 67 8.47 -3.22 15.36
C ILE A 67 9.92 -2.74 15.50
N LYS A 68 10.59 -3.08 16.60
CA LYS A 68 11.98 -2.71 16.86
C LYS A 68 12.94 -3.25 15.79
N LEU A 69 12.69 -4.47 15.30
CA LEU A 69 13.44 -5.10 14.23
C LEU A 69 13.05 -4.58 12.83
N ARG A 70 12.08 -3.65 12.75
CA ARG A 70 11.58 -3.04 11.52
C ARG A 70 11.12 -4.05 10.48
N SER A 71 10.53 -5.16 10.93
CA SER A 71 10.15 -6.26 10.04
C SER A 71 8.71 -6.11 9.56
N THR A 72 8.52 -5.34 8.48
CA THR A 72 7.21 -5.06 7.88
C THR A 72 6.43 -6.31 7.51
N GLU A 73 7.09 -7.30 6.90
CA GLU A 73 6.48 -8.58 6.52
C GLU A 73 5.93 -9.33 7.72
N PHE A 74 6.75 -9.55 8.76
CA PHE A 74 6.34 -10.33 9.91
C PHE A 74 5.35 -9.57 10.81
N LEU A 75 5.40 -8.23 10.83
CA LEU A 75 4.34 -7.41 11.44
C LEU A 75 2.99 -7.61 10.72
N TYR A 76 3.00 -7.59 9.39
CA TYR A 76 1.81 -7.85 8.60
C TYR A 76 1.27 -9.26 8.82
N GLN A 77 2.14 -10.28 8.79
CA GLN A 77 1.75 -11.67 9.00
C GLN A 77 1.20 -11.91 10.41
N ALA A 78 1.79 -11.28 11.44
CA ALA A 78 1.28 -11.33 12.81
C ALA A 78 -0.20 -10.90 12.87
N GLY A 79 -0.57 -9.82 12.17
CA GLY A 79 -1.95 -9.35 12.13
C GLY A 79 -2.95 -10.25 11.39
N ILE A 80 -2.47 -11.28 10.70
CA ILE A 80 -3.30 -12.29 10.04
C ILE A 80 -3.38 -13.57 10.89
N TYR A 81 -2.26 -14.00 11.46
CA TYR A 81 -2.13 -15.35 12.00
C TYR A 81 -2.08 -15.43 13.53
N TRP A 82 -1.78 -14.34 14.24
CA TRP A 82 -1.74 -14.37 15.69
C TRP A 82 -3.15 -14.36 16.28
N LYS A 83 -3.38 -15.21 17.29
CA LYS A 83 -4.66 -15.32 18.01
C LYS A 83 -5.03 -14.02 18.72
N THR A 84 -4.03 -13.36 19.29
CA THR A 84 -4.15 -12.05 19.95
C THR A 84 -3.29 -11.06 19.19
N PHE A 85 -3.87 -9.96 18.74
CA PHE A 85 -3.16 -8.96 17.96
C PHE A 85 -3.72 -7.56 18.20
N ASP A 86 -2.85 -6.64 18.61
CA ASP A 86 -3.18 -5.22 18.73
C ASP A 86 -2.91 -4.49 17.40
N ALA A 87 -3.96 -4.38 16.59
CA ALA A 87 -3.87 -3.73 15.29
C ALA A 87 -3.55 -2.23 15.36
N ALA A 88 -3.87 -1.54 16.48
CA ALA A 88 -3.60 -0.11 16.61
C ALA A 88 -2.10 0.15 16.85
N ILE A 89 -1.49 -0.64 17.74
CA ILE A 89 -0.04 -0.62 17.96
C ILE A 89 0.68 -1.08 16.70
N ALA A 90 0.24 -2.20 16.11
CA ALA A 90 0.88 -2.75 14.92
C ALA A 90 0.80 -1.81 13.72
N LEU A 91 -0.33 -1.13 13.50
CA LEU A 91 -0.47 -0.14 12.43
C LEU A 91 0.47 1.05 12.65
N THR A 92 0.58 1.53 13.90
CA THR A 92 1.52 2.62 14.23
C THR A 92 2.95 2.20 13.92
N GLY A 93 3.36 1.04 14.43
CA GLY A 93 4.69 0.49 14.16
C GLY A 93 4.93 0.26 12.67
N LEU A 94 3.94 -0.28 11.95
CA LEU A 94 4.03 -0.51 10.51
C LEU A 94 4.24 0.82 9.78
N ILE A 95 3.49 1.88 10.09
CA ILE A 95 3.65 3.21 9.49
C ILE A 95 5.07 3.75 9.74
N ASP A 96 5.59 3.63 10.96
CA ASP A 96 6.92 4.12 11.34
C ASP A 96 8.06 3.40 10.60
N VAL A 97 7.83 2.15 10.17
CA VAL A 97 8.83 1.34 9.48
C VAL A 97 8.59 1.20 7.97
N SER A 98 7.42 1.63 7.47
CA SER A 98 6.97 1.47 6.07
C SER A 98 7.74 2.29 5.05
N GLY A 99 8.62 3.20 5.46
CA GLY A 99 9.44 4.00 4.54
C GLY A 99 10.29 3.15 3.57
N ASN A 100 10.65 1.92 3.97
CA ASN A 100 11.41 0.99 3.13
C ASN A 100 10.51 0.02 2.35
N ASP A 101 9.34 -0.31 2.89
CA ASP A 101 8.42 -1.29 2.31
C ASP A 101 6.95 -0.92 2.60
N PRO A 102 6.40 -0.02 1.80
CA PRO A 102 5.03 0.50 1.92
C PRO A 102 3.96 -0.53 1.53
N GLU A 103 4.35 -1.64 0.89
CA GLU A 103 3.42 -2.62 0.37
C GLU A 103 2.62 -3.29 1.50
N TYR A 104 3.31 -3.61 2.60
CA TYR A 104 2.67 -4.24 3.75
C TYR A 104 1.66 -3.33 4.47
N LEU A 105 1.84 -2.00 4.42
CA LEU A 105 0.82 -1.06 4.91
C LEU A 105 -0.47 -1.14 4.09
N TYR A 106 -0.35 -1.21 2.77
CA TYR A 106 -1.52 -1.41 1.89
C TYR A 106 -2.16 -2.79 2.12
N ARG A 107 -1.35 -3.86 2.19
CA ARG A 107 -1.83 -5.23 2.42
C ARG A 107 -2.53 -5.38 3.78
N ALA A 108 -2.02 -4.73 4.83
CA ALA A 108 -2.66 -4.70 6.14
C ALA A 108 -4.10 -4.19 6.05
N GLY A 109 -4.35 -3.11 5.29
CA GLY A 109 -5.71 -2.60 5.08
C GLY A 109 -6.65 -3.56 4.36
N ARG A 110 -6.10 -4.49 3.57
CA ARG A 110 -6.88 -5.52 2.89
C ARG A 110 -7.22 -6.72 3.78
N PHE A 111 -6.30 -7.14 4.64
CA PHE A 111 -6.39 -8.44 5.32
C PHE A 111 -6.58 -8.37 6.84
N TRP A 112 -6.20 -7.27 7.50
CA TRP A 112 -6.38 -7.16 8.95
C TRP A 112 -7.85 -6.90 9.28
N HIS A 113 -8.35 -7.64 10.28
CA HIS A 113 -9.76 -7.60 10.67
C HIS A 113 -10.18 -6.26 11.31
N THR A 114 -9.24 -5.60 12.01
CA THR A 114 -9.42 -4.36 12.79
C THR A 114 -8.47 -3.25 12.31
N PHE A 115 -8.46 -2.99 11.00
CA PHE A 115 -7.63 -1.93 10.41
C PHE A 115 -8.26 -0.53 10.51
N ASP A 116 -7.50 0.47 10.94
CA ASP A 116 -7.89 1.88 10.86
C ASP A 116 -7.63 2.42 9.45
N TYR A 117 -8.65 2.35 8.60
CA TYR A 117 -8.60 2.79 7.20
C TYR A 117 -8.24 4.26 7.03
N LYS A 118 -8.65 5.14 7.95
CA LYS A 118 -8.37 6.58 7.85
C LYS A 118 -6.89 6.83 8.12
N LYS A 119 -6.36 6.25 9.19
CA LYS A 119 -4.94 6.34 9.54
C LYS A 119 -4.06 5.70 8.45
N GLY A 120 -4.46 4.54 7.94
CA GLY A 120 -3.76 3.87 6.84
C GLY A 120 -3.71 4.71 5.56
N LEU A 121 -4.83 5.33 5.16
CA LEU A 121 -4.88 6.19 3.98
C LEU A 121 -3.98 7.42 4.12
N HIS A 122 -4.01 8.09 5.28
CA HIS A 122 -3.11 9.21 5.56
C HIS A 122 -1.64 8.79 5.48
N ALA A 123 -1.30 7.63 6.01
CA ALA A 123 0.05 7.11 5.93
C ALA A 123 0.47 6.82 4.48
N LEU A 124 -0.37 6.15 3.68
CA LEU A 124 -0.10 5.94 2.25
C LEU A 124 0.07 7.26 1.49
N ALA A 125 -0.74 8.29 1.79
CA ALA A 125 -0.60 9.63 1.21
C ALA A 125 0.75 10.27 1.59
N SER A 126 1.19 10.11 2.83
CA SER A 126 2.48 10.67 3.29
C SER A 126 3.70 10.01 2.64
N LEU A 127 3.59 8.71 2.29
CA LEU A 127 4.64 7.96 1.59
C LEU A 127 4.76 8.37 0.11
N LYS A 128 3.79 9.11 -0.43
CA LYS A 128 3.75 9.61 -1.81
C LYS A 128 3.88 8.51 -2.87
N ILE A 129 3.15 7.41 -2.70
CA ILE A 129 3.14 6.30 -3.65
C ILE A 129 1.71 6.13 -4.20
N PRO A 130 1.41 6.79 -5.34
CA PRO A 130 0.05 6.83 -5.90
C PRO A 130 -0.57 5.44 -6.10
N ARG A 131 0.22 4.48 -6.56
CA ARG A 131 -0.21 3.10 -6.82
C ARG A 131 -0.95 2.46 -5.65
N PHE A 132 -0.43 2.61 -4.43
CA PHE A 132 -1.04 1.97 -3.26
C PHE A 132 -2.31 2.67 -2.80
N ILE A 133 -2.44 3.98 -3.02
CA ILE A 133 -3.70 4.69 -2.76
C ILE A 133 -4.76 4.26 -3.75
N TYR A 134 -4.40 4.14 -5.03
CA TYR A 134 -5.29 3.59 -6.06
C TYR A 134 -5.81 2.19 -5.69
N TYR A 135 -4.91 1.27 -5.33
CA TYR A 135 -5.31 -0.09 -4.94
C TYR A 135 -6.09 -0.12 -3.63
N ALA A 136 -5.78 0.73 -2.65
CA ALA A 136 -6.58 0.89 -1.45
C ALA A 136 -8.03 1.26 -1.79
N GLY A 137 -8.25 2.23 -2.69
CA GLY A 137 -9.60 2.63 -3.12
C GLY A 137 -10.38 1.55 -3.88
N LYS A 138 -9.68 0.54 -4.38
CA LYS A 138 -10.26 -0.62 -5.05
C LYS A 138 -10.54 -1.80 -4.12
N GLU A 139 -9.67 -2.04 -3.14
CA GLU A 139 -9.64 -3.32 -2.43
C GLU A 139 -9.89 -3.22 -0.93
N TRP A 140 -9.75 -2.03 -0.32
CA TRP A 140 -10.06 -1.87 1.09
C TRP A 140 -11.57 -1.91 1.32
N LYS A 141 -11.97 -2.53 2.43
CA LYS A 141 -13.38 -2.65 2.83
C LYS A 141 -14.02 -1.28 3.04
N THR A 142 -13.26 -0.33 3.58
CA THR A 142 -13.65 1.07 3.76
C THR A 142 -12.59 1.97 3.14
N PHE A 143 -13.01 2.96 2.36
CA PHE A 143 -12.08 3.92 1.75
C PHE A 143 -12.72 5.31 1.66
N GLY A 144 -12.00 6.33 2.11
CA GLY A 144 -12.39 7.73 1.94
C GLY A 144 -12.06 8.20 0.53
N TYR A 145 -13.00 8.04 -0.41
CA TYR A 145 -12.77 8.37 -1.83
C TYR A 145 -12.37 9.83 -2.02
N ARG A 146 -13.01 10.76 -1.31
CA ARG A 146 -12.69 12.18 -1.40
C ARG A 146 -11.25 12.46 -0.99
N GLU A 147 -10.84 11.98 0.18
CA GLU A 147 -9.48 12.14 0.70
C GLU A 147 -8.45 11.43 -0.19
N GLY A 148 -8.77 10.22 -0.65
CA GLY A 148 -7.92 9.45 -1.56
C GLY A 148 -7.73 10.13 -2.90
N SER A 149 -8.81 10.70 -3.47
CA SER A 149 -8.77 11.47 -4.72
C SER A 149 -7.92 12.72 -4.55
N SER A 150 -8.16 13.50 -3.49
CA SER A 150 -7.36 14.68 -3.20
C SER A 150 -5.87 14.35 -3.04
N ALA A 151 -5.53 13.25 -2.37
CA ALA A 151 -4.14 12.81 -2.23
C ALA A 151 -3.53 12.43 -3.58
N LEU A 152 -4.20 11.58 -4.38
CA LEU A 152 -3.73 11.18 -5.71
C LEU A 152 -3.51 12.38 -6.64
N ILE A 153 -4.47 13.30 -6.69
CA ILE A 153 -4.41 14.49 -7.53
C ILE A 153 -3.25 15.40 -7.09
N ALA A 154 -3.03 15.57 -5.78
CA ALA A 154 -1.90 16.34 -5.26
C ALA A 154 -0.54 15.75 -5.66
N MET A 155 -0.42 14.42 -5.76
CA MET A 155 0.81 13.77 -6.23
C MET A 155 1.02 13.92 -7.74
N GLY A 156 -0.05 14.10 -8.52
CA GLY A 156 0.05 14.46 -9.94
C GLY A 156 0.45 13.33 -10.89
N ASP A 157 0.40 12.07 -10.45
CA ASP A 157 0.69 10.92 -11.31
C ASP A 157 -0.49 10.67 -12.28
N PRO A 158 -0.32 10.91 -13.59
CA PRO A 158 -1.42 10.88 -14.53
C PRO A 158 -2.02 9.48 -14.71
N GLU A 159 -1.23 8.41 -14.55
CA GLU A 159 -1.69 7.04 -14.68
C GLU A 159 -2.70 6.71 -13.58
N PHE A 160 -2.33 6.96 -12.32
CA PHE A 160 -3.19 6.62 -11.18
C PHE A 160 -4.36 7.60 -11.00
N ILE A 161 -4.22 8.86 -11.41
CA ILE A 161 -5.34 9.79 -11.52
C ILE A 161 -6.37 9.27 -12.53
N PHE A 162 -5.91 8.85 -13.72
CA PHE A 162 -6.76 8.25 -14.74
C PHE A 162 -7.49 7.01 -14.21
N TYR A 163 -6.76 6.04 -13.65
CA TYR A 163 -7.36 4.80 -13.16
C TYR A 163 -8.36 5.04 -12.02
N ALA A 164 -8.08 5.97 -11.12
CA ALA A 164 -9.02 6.35 -10.07
C ALA A 164 -10.33 6.89 -10.68
N GLY A 165 -10.26 7.84 -11.62
CA GLY A 165 -11.46 8.38 -12.28
C GLY A 165 -12.24 7.35 -13.12
N ALA A 166 -11.56 6.30 -13.61
CA ALA A 166 -12.18 5.23 -14.39
C ALA A 166 -12.82 4.12 -13.53
N HIS A 167 -12.27 3.83 -12.35
CA HIS A 167 -12.61 2.61 -11.61
C HIS A 167 -13.14 2.82 -10.19
N TRP A 168 -12.94 3.99 -9.59
CA TRP A 168 -13.49 4.27 -8.26
C TRP A 168 -14.98 4.59 -8.32
N LYS A 169 -15.65 4.39 -7.18
CA LYS A 169 -17.09 4.67 -7.03
C LYS A 169 -17.36 6.17 -7.03
N ASP A 170 -16.45 6.93 -6.45
CA ASP A 170 -16.47 8.38 -6.35
C ASP A 170 -15.08 8.95 -6.67
N PHE A 171 -15.04 10.07 -7.40
CA PHE A 171 -13.83 10.71 -7.88
C PHE A 171 -14.12 12.17 -8.27
N ASP A 172 -13.21 13.08 -7.89
CA ASP A 172 -13.27 14.47 -8.31
C ASP A 172 -12.79 14.63 -9.76
N TYR A 173 -13.73 14.48 -10.70
CA TYR A 173 -13.45 14.57 -12.14
C TYR A 173 -12.92 15.94 -12.55
N ASP A 174 -13.36 17.01 -11.91
CA ASP A 174 -12.97 18.37 -12.31
C ASP A 174 -11.50 18.60 -11.90
N ALA A 175 -11.14 18.36 -10.64
CA ALA A 175 -9.76 18.47 -10.18
C ALA A 175 -8.82 17.45 -10.83
N GLY A 176 -9.30 16.22 -11.04
CA GLY A 176 -8.53 15.18 -11.72
C GLY A 176 -8.26 15.53 -13.19
N PHE A 177 -9.22 16.13 -13.88
CA PHE A 177 -9.07 16.56 -15.27
C PHE A 177 -8.04 17.68 -15.40
N GLU A 178 -8.11 18.71 -14.54
CA GLU A 178 -7.10 19.77 -14.51
C GLU A 178 -5.70 19.20 -14.34
N LYS A 179 -5.55 18.26 -13.40
CA LYS A 179 -4.26 17.63 -13.14
C LYS A 179 -3.74 16.80 -14.32
N LEU A 180 -4.63 16.10 -15.04
CA LEU A 180 -4.25 15.42 -16.27
C LEU A 180 -3.79 16.42 -17.35
N LEU A 181 -4.50 17.54 -17.53
CA LEU A 181 -4.08 18.57 -18.48
C LEU A 181 -2.73 19.21 -18.10
N GLU A 182 -2.49 19.45 -16.81
CA GLU A 182 -1.21 19.94 -16.30
C GLU A 182 -0.06 18.97 -16.61
N SER A 183 -0.28 17.67 -16.45
CA SER A 183 0.73 16.64 -16.71
C SER A 183 1.21 16.62 -18.17
N GLY A 184 0.37 17.08 -19.11
CA GLY A 184 0.65 17.02 -20.54
C GLY A 184 0.66 15.60 -21.12
N ASN A 185 0.35 14.58 -20.32
CA ASN A 185 0.38 13.19 -20.76
C ASN A 185 -0.83 12.90 -21.67
N CYS A 186 -0.59 12.94 -22.98
CA CYS A 186 -1.61 12.80 -24.01
C CYS A 186 -2.32 11.44 -23.97
N GLU A 187 -1.60 10.37 -23.59
CA GLU A 187 -2.17 9.04 -23.43
C GLU A 187 -3.29 9.01 -22.40
N TYR A 188 -3.02 9.52 -21.20
CA TYR A 188 -4.00 9.49 -20.12
C TYR A 188 -5.12 10.51 -20.31
N ILE A 189 -4.86 11.64 -20.99
CA ILE A 189 -5.91 12.56 -21.44
C ILE A 189 -6.85 11.84 -22.42
N PHE A 190 -6.32 11.17 -23.45
CA PHE A 190 -7.12 10.41 -24.41
C PHE A 190 -7.91 9.30 -23.71
N LYS A 191 -7.25 8.48 -22.88
CA LYS A 191 -7.88 7.38 -22.15
C LYS A 191 -8.99 7.89 -21.23
N ALA A 192 -8.79 9.00 -20.51
CA ALA A 192 -9.84 9.61 -19.69
C ALA A 192 -11.08 9.98 -20.53
N GLY A 193 -10.91 10.56 -21.72
CA GLY A 193 -12.04 10.86 -22.61
C GLY A 193 -12.80 9.64 -23.14
N THR A 194 -12.21 8.45 -23.05
CA THR A 194 -12.92 7.21 -23.41
C THR A 194 -13.74 6.65 -22.23
N LEU A 195 -13.18 6.69 -21.01
CA LEU A 195 -13.70 5.93 -19.86
C LEU A 195 -14.34 6.78 -18.76
N TRP A 196 -13.96 8.05 -18.60
CA TRP A 196 -14.51 8.89 -17.54
C TRP A 196 -15.99 9.23 -17.82
N ARG A 197 -16.74 9.39 -16.72
CA ARG A 197 -18.16 9.74 -16.77
C ARG A 197 -18.38 11.21 -17.13
N ARG A 198 -17.48 12.09 -16.65
CA ARG A 198 -17.43 13.52 -16.94
C ARG A 198 -16.08 13.85 -17.56
N PHE A 199 -16.08 14.53 -18.69
CA PHE A 199 -14.86 14.87 -19.44
C PHE A 199 -15.12 16.05 -20.38
N ASP A 200 -14.19 17.02 -20.41
CA ASP A 200 -14.24 18.16 -21.32
C ASP A 200 -13.40 17.87 -22.57
N TYR A 201 -14.08 17.41 -23.63
CA TYR A 201 -13.45 17.09 -24.90
C TYR A 201 -12.82 18.31 -25.58
N THR A 202 -13.36 19.51 -25.39
CA THR A 202 -12.86 20.72 -26.06
C THR A 202 -11.49 21.09 -25.54
N ARG A 203 -11.34 21.20 -24.22
CA ARG A 203 -10.05 21.53 -23.59
C ARG A 203 -9.04 20.41 -23.78
N ALA A 204 -9.49 19.16 -23.71
CA ALA A 204 -8.61 18.02 -23.94
C ALA A 204 -8.10 17.99 -25.39
N TRP A 205 -8.96 18.23 -26.38
CA TRP A 205 -8.56 18.29 -27.78
C TRP A 205 -7.52 19.39 -28.04
N LEU A 206 -7.74 20.60 -27.51
CA LEU A 206 -6.77 21.70 -27.60
C LEU A 206 -5.41 21.30 -27.00
N LYS A 207 -5.41 20.57 -25.89
CA LYS A 207 -4.18 20.07 -25.27
C LYS A 207 -3.47 19.04 -26.16
N LEU A 208 -4.22 18.13 -26.79
CA LEU A 208 -3.67 17.15 -27.74
C LEU A 208 -3.13 17.81 -29.02
N GLU A 209 -3.75 18.89 -29.50
CA GLU A 209 -3.28 19.67 -30.64
C GLU A 209 -2.02 20.46 -30.34
N ALA A 210 -1.93 21.03 -29.14
CA ALA A 210 -0.76 21.78 -28.69
C ALA A 210 0.46 20.88 -28.43
N ALA A 211 0.25 19.59 -28.16
CA ALA A 211 1.32 18.62 -27.98
C ALA A 211 1.91 18.24 -29.35
N ALA A 212 3.24 18.35 -29.48
CA ALA A 212 3.96 18.15 -30.74
C ALA A 212 3.92 16.68 -31.21
N VAL A 213 5.01 15.92 -31.04
CA VAL A 213 5.11 14.55 -31.57
C VAL A 213 4.12 13.62 -30.87
N ASP A 214 4.08 13.66 -29.53
CA ASP A 214 3.21 12.77 -28.74
C ASP A 214 1.73 13.00 -29.04
N GLY A 215 1.33 14.24 -29.34
CA GLY A 215 -0.05 14.58 -29.66
C GLY A 215 -0.53 13.98 -30.99
N ILE A 216 0.36 13.67 -31.94
CA ILE A 216 -0.02 13.13 -33.26
C ILE A 216 -0.69 11.76 -33.10
N GLU A 217 -0.06 10.85 -32.36
CA GLU A 217 -0.59 9.50 -32.14
C GLU A 217 -1.98 9.56 -31.49
N TRP A 218 -2.11 10.33 -30.42
CA TRP A 218 -3.35 10.40 -29.64
C TRP A 218 -4.47 11.13 -30.37
N ARG A 219 -4.15 12.12 -31.22
CA ARG A 219 -5.13 12.72 -32.13
C ARG A 219 -5.63 11.73 -33.17
N GLY A 220 -4.74 10.93 -33.76
CA GLY A 220 -5.12 9.85 -34.67
C GLY A 220 -6.10 8.87 -34.02
N ARG A 221 -5.73 8.35 -32.83
CA ARG A 221 -6.60 7.45 -32.05
C ARG A 221 -7.93 8.11 -31.64
N ALA A 222 -7.94 9.40 -31.32
CA ALA A 222 -9.16 10.14 -30.99
C ALA A 222 -10.12 10.26 -32.18
N LEU A 223 -9.61 10.42 -33.41
CA LEU A 223 -10.44 10.45 -34.61
C LEU A 223 -11.05 9.09 -34.96
N GLU A 224 -10.43 8.00 -34.52
CA GLU A 224 -10.93 6.63 -34.72
C GLU A 224 -11.92 6.19 -33.63
N GLN A 225 -11.83 6.76 -32.42
CA GLN A 225 -12.65 6.36 -31.29
C GLN A 225 -14.02 7.07 -31.28
N ASP A 226 -15.12 6.33 -31.14
CA ASP A 226 -16.48 6.83 -31.38
C ASP A 226 -16.97 7.98 -30.47
N ARG A 227 -16.57 8.01 -29.20
CA ARG A 227 -16.91 9.12 -28.28
C ARG A 227 -16.14 10.37 -28.68
N TRP A 228 -14.84 10.25 -28.84
CA TRP A 228 -13.96 11.33 -29.25
C TRP A 228 -14.34 11.90 -30.62
N ARG A 229 -14.50 11.06 -31.64
CA ARG A 229 -14.90 11.46 -32.99
C ARG A 229 -16.20 12.27 -33.01
N ARG A 230 -17.21 11.86 -32.23
CA ARG A 230 -18.47 12.60 -32.12
C ARG A 230 -18.27 13.96 -31.44
N ALA A 231 -17.51 14.00 -30.35
CA ALA A 231 -17.21 15.25 -29.65
C ALA A 231 -16.40 16.22 -30.52
N ILE A 232 -15.38 15.73 -31.24
CA ILE A 232 -14.55 16.54 -32.15
C ILE A 232 -15.39 17.15 -33.28
N ARG A 233 -16.32 16.39 -33.86
CA ARG A 233 -17.26 16.94 -34.85
C ARG A 233 -18.09 18.09 -34.28
N GLN A 234 -18.61 17.93 -33.06
CA GLN A 234 -19.36 19.00 -32.40
C GLN A 234 -18.50 20.24 -32.12
N ILE A 235 -17.23 20.04 -31.73
CA ILE A 235 -16.27 21.14 -31.54
C ILE A 235 -16.07 21.90 -32.86
N TRP A 236 -15.80 21.20 -33.96
CA TRP A 236 -15.58 21.83 -35.26
C TRP A 236 -16.83 22.49 -35.84
N ASP A 237 -18.01 21.88 -35.66
CA ASP A 237 -19.27 22.49 -36.12
C ASP A 237 -19.63 23.73 -35.30
N GLY A 238 -19.34 23.73 -33.98
CA GLY A 238 -19.49 24.91 -33.13
C GLY A 238 -18.54 26.06 -33.51
N MET A 239 -17.31 25.75 -33.93
CA MET A 239 -16.34 26.76 -34.39
C MET A 239 -16.78 27.45 -35.69
N LYS A 240 -17.58 26.80 -36.54
CA LYS A 240 -18.10 27.38 -37.80
C LYS A 240 -19.23 28.40 -37.59
N ILE A 241 -19.75 28.55 -36.36
CA ILE A 241 -20.91 29.40 -36.05
C ILE A 241 -20.47 30.78 -35.48
N ILE A 242 -19.18 31.00 -35.25
CA ILE A 242 -18.67 32.31 -34.81
C ILE A 242 -18.28 33.10 -36.08
N PRO A 243 -19.05 34.14 -36.47
CA PRO A 243 -18.79 34.94 -37.66
C PRO A 243 -17.53 35.79 -37.58
#